data_AF-A0A6V8DXJ4-F1
#
_entry.id   AF-A0A6V8DXJ4-F1
#
_cell.length_a   1.000
_cell.length_b   1.000
_cell.length_c   1.000
_cell.angle_alpha   90.00
_cell.angle_beta   90.00
_cell.angle_gamma   90.00
#
_symmetry.space_group_name_H-M   'P 1'
#
loop_
_entity.id
_entity.type
_entity.pdbx_description
1 polymer ?
#
loop_
_entity_poly.entity_id
_entity_poly.type
_entity_poly.pdbx_seq_one_letter_code
_entity_poly.pdbx_strand_id
1 'polypeptide(L)'
;QKKIVDIKASLGNSDRSGDYVEQLRMYAYLWWITHDKEPVDSLEIWYLAADTIKTIEVPSEQELEELGAELHSMWSQLREETPRIERCPPDPAPMRSFGPGGVPSDDAPKMSRCQRCDWSHVCPGGEFKDEHPNGGSFHLPGLVTETEGTPLDEIKTRHTVTGQVHAIISGNRPRITIAEGNSAFADVQIQASEYKDGGPTMPEDLKKGDVVCVENAFFQINYKGALILKVDPFARVVRMQDGDEEISLHTPRARWNIIGTVVYRTEKRGVSARGDWCRKGLMLMDEFGSLKVEGWQADWGTQYDMLKPGDRVVITNIGIDGWAALTKGEMYRSSRLHILHD
;
A
#
# COMPACT_ATOMS: atom_id res chain seq x y z
N GLN A 1 29.05 0.36 -28.36
CA GLN A 1 28.95 1.32 -27.24
C GLN A 1 27.65 1.08 -26.50
N LYS A 2 27.71 0.59 -25.27
CA LYS A 2 26.60 0.36 -24.35
C LYS A 2 26.30 1.67 -23.61
N LYS A 3 25.23 2.33 -24.00
CA LYS A 3 24.82 3.63 -23.45
C LYS A 3 23.47 3.50 -22.77
N ILE A 4 23.36 4.01 -21.54
CA ILE A 4 22.07 4.16 -20.84
C ILE A 4 21.69 5.63 -20.90
N VAL A 5 20.47 5.89 -21.40
CA VAL A 5 19.90 7.24 -21.52
C VAL A 5 18.61 7.31 -20.73
N ASP A 6 18.48 8.29 -19.86
CA ASP A 6 17.23 8.63 -19.17
C ASP A 6 16.66 9.93 -19.74
N ILE A 7 15.48 9.85 -20.34
CA ILE A 7 14.85 10.99 -21.03
C ILE A 7 13.85 11.66 -20.10
N LYS A 8 14.04 12.96 -19.85
CA LYS A 8 13.18 13.79 -19.00
C LYS A 8 12.49 14.88 -19.82
N ALA A 9 11.16 14.86 -19.83
CA ALA A 9 10.32 15.92 -20.40
C ALA A 9 10.24 17.17 -19.49
N SER A 10 11.36 17.59 -18.88
CA SER A 10 11.43 18.69 -17.92
C SER A 10 12.68 19.54 -18.13
N LEU A 11 12.71 20.74 -17.53
CA LEU A 11 13.88 21.62 -17.55
C LEU A 11 15.04 21.12 -16.69
N GLY A 12 14.79 20.21 -15.75
CA GLY A 12 15.82 19.73 -14.83
C GLY A 12 16.23 20.71 -13.72
N ASN A 13 15.44 21.74 -13.44
CA ASN A 13 15.77 22.79 -12.46
C ASN A 13 15.09 22.57 -11.08
N SER A 14 14.91 21.31 -10.68
CA SER A 14 14.25 20.95 -9.42
C SER A 14 15.12 20.02 -8.59
N ASP A 15 14.87 19.93 -7.28
CA ASP A 15 15.57 19.00 -6.36
C ASP A 15 15.67 17.55 -6.90
N ARG A 16 14.66 17.10 -7.64
CA ARG A 16 14.60 15.76 -8.25
C ARG A 16 15.73 15.48 -9.24
N SER A 17 16.39 16.51 -9.77
CA SER A 17 17.54 16.35 -10.68
C SER A 17 18.75 15.72 -10.00
N GLY A 18 18.87 15.83 -8.68
CA GLY A 18 19.89 15.09 -7.94
C GLY A 18 19.60 13.59 -7.92
N ASP A 19 18.34 13.21 -7.76
CA ASP A 19 17.93 11.79 -7.72
C ASP A 19 18.15 11.09 -9.06
N TYR A 20 18.07 11.82 -10.18
CA TYR A 20 18.33 11.24 -11.50
C TYR A 20 19.79 10.80 -11.66
N VAL A 21 20.74 11.45 -10.99
CA VAL A 21 22.14 11.02 -11.02
C VAL A 21 22.28 9.66 -10.34
N GLU A 22 21.76 9.53 -9.12
CA GLU A 22 21.75 8.27 -8.37
C GLU A 22 20.97 7.17 -9.12
N GLN A 23 19.85 7.53 -9.74
CA GLN A 23 19.05 6.63 -10.55
C GLN A 23 19.85 6.04 -11.72
N LEU A 24 20.65 6.84 -12.45
CA LEU A 24 21.51 6.31 -13.52
C LEU A 24 22.65 5.45 -12.99
N ARG A 25 23.23 5.79 -11.84
CA ARG A 25 24.26 4.95 -11.19
C ARG A 25 23.66 3.60 -10.79
N MET A 26 22.44 3.57 -10.27
CA MET A 26 21.69 2.34 -10.02
C MET A 26 21.42 1.54 -11.30
N TYR A 27 21.11 2.20 -12.42
CA TYR A 27 20.96 1.51 -13.71
C TYR A 27 22.26 0.88 -14.20
N ALA A 28 23.41 1.55 -14.01
CA ALA A 28 24.71 0.95 -14.29
C ALA A 28 24.97 -0.28 -13.43
N TYR A 29 24.65 -0.22 -12.12
CA TYR A 29 24.74 -1.37 -11.22
C TYR A 29 23.84 -2.53 -11.63
N LEU A 30 22.57 -2.26 -11.94
CA LEU A 30 21.63 -3.29 -12.39
C LEU A 30 22.11 -3.96 -13.68
N TRP A 31 22.64 -3.18 -14.62
CA TRP A 31 23.26 -3.73 -15.82
C TRP A 31 24.43 -4.64 -15.46
N TRP A 32 25.39 -4.12 -14.69
CA TRP A 32 26.62 -4.81 -14.30
C TRP A 32 26.33 -6.15 -13.61
N ILE A 33 25.43 -6.18 -12.62
CA ILE A 33 25.12 -7.41 -11.87
C ILE A 33 24.33 -8.45 -12.69
N THR A 34 23.62 -8.02 -13.73
CA THR A 34 22.81 -8.92 -14.59
C THR A 34 23.51 -9.35 -15.88
N HIS A 35 24.65 -8.74 -16.21
CA HIS A 35 25.40 -9.00 -17.44
C HIS A 35 26.86 -9.32 -17.10
N ASP A 36 27.08 -10.33 -16.25
CA ASP A 36 28.41 -10.89 -15.96
C ASP A 36 29.46 -9.83 -15.58
N LYS A 37 29.07 -8.82 -14.80
CA LYS A 37 29.94 -7.71 -14.37
C LYS A 37 30.48 -6.85 -15.52
N GLU A 38 29.79 -6.80 -16.66
CA GLU A 38 30.17 -5.91 -17.75
C GLU A 38 29.80 -4.45 -17.45
N PRO A 39 30.73 -3.48 -17.58
CA PRO A 39 30.42 -2.07 -17.40
C PRO A 39 29.66 -1.49 -18.61
N VAL A 40 29.02 -0.34 -18.38
CA VAL A 40 28.47 0.50 -19.44
C VAL A 40 29.50 1.52 -19.91
N ASP A 41 29.40 1.98 -21.16
CA ASP A 41 30.35 2.94 -21.74
C ASP A 41 29.99 4.40 -21.43
N SER A 42 28.70 4.69 -21.17
CA SER A 42 28.23 6.06 -20.94
C SER A 42 26.85 6.11 -20.29
N LEU A 43 26.66 7.11 -19.43
CA LEU A 43 25.42 7.43 -18.75
C LEU A 43 25.00 8.87 -19.11
N GLU A 44 23.77 9.06 -19.59
CA GLU A 44 23.29 10.38 -20.02
C GLU A 44 21.86 10.67 -19.56
N ILE A 45 21.60 11.90 -19.12
CA ILE A 45 20.26 12.43 -18.88
C ILE A 45 19.93 13.44 -19.97
N TRP A 46 18.83 13.23 -20.67
CA TRP A 46 18.38 14.13 -21.74
C TRP A 46 17.22 14.98 -21.24
N TYR A 47 17.45 16.28 -21.08
CA TYR A 47 16.42 17.24 -20.64
C TYR A 47 15.80 17.92 -21.85
N LEU A 48 14.68 17.36 -22.33
CA LEU A 48 14.05 17.80 -23.58
C LEU A 48 13.63 19.27 -23.56
N ALA A 49 13.11 19.76 -22.41
CA ALA A 49 12.65 21.15 -22.30
C ALA A 49 13.80 22.16 -22.17
N ALA A 50 14.99 21.69 -21.79
CA ALA A 50 16.19 22.52 -21.73
C ALA A 50 17.08 22.35 -22.98
N ASP A 51 16.72 21.43 -23.88
CA ASP A 51 17.53 21.04 -25.05
C ASP A 51 18.99 20.74 -24.69
N THR A 52 19.19 19.96 -23.62
CA THR A 52 20.52 19.66 -23.07
C THR A 52 20.71 18.17 -22.75
N ILE A 53 21.95 17.71 -22.92
CA ILE A 53 22.40 16.37 -22.54
C ILE A 53 23.39 16.54 -21.37
N LYS A 54 23.06 15.96 -20.22
CA LYS A 54 23.95 15.88 -19.07
C LYS A 54 24.62 14.52 -19.05
N THR A 55 25.95 14.49 -19.14
CA THR A 55 26.74 13.25 -19.01
C THR A 55 27.00 12.97 -17.53
N ILE A 56 26.85 11.72 -17.12
CA ILE A 56 27.12 11.23 -15.77
C ILE A 56 28.35 10.34 -15.80
N GLU A 57 29.19 10.47 -14.78
CA GLU A 57 30.35 9.59 -14.61
C GLU A 57 29.91 8.15 -14.40
N VAL A 58 30.51 7.24 -15.17
CA VAL A 58 30.25 5.81 -15.02
C VAL A 58 30.91 5.34 -13.73
N PRO A 59 30.17 4.71 -12.79
CA PRO A 59 30.77 4.19 -11.57
C PRO A 59 31.84 3.13 -11.87
N SER A 60 32.93 3.18 -11.12
CA SER A 60 33.95 2.13 -11.09
C SER A 60 33.40 0.82 -10.53
N GLU A 61 34.09 -0.30 -10.78
CA GLU A 61 33.68 -1.61 -10.24
C GLU A 61 33.57 -1.59 -8.71
N GLN A 62 34.48 -0.90 -8.02
CA GLN A 62 34.41 -0.75 -6.56
C GLN A 62 33.15 0.01 -6.12
N GLU A 63 32.82 1.13 -6.78
CA GLU A 63 31.60 1.88 -6.47
C GLU A 63 30.32 1.07 -6.74
N LEU A 64 30.34 0.19 -7.75
CA LEU A 64 29.21 -0.71 -8.03
C LEU A 64 29.04 -1.78 -6.95
N GLU A 65 30.15 -2.33 -6.43
CA GLU A 65 30.12 -3.26 -5.30
C GLU A 65 29.62 -2.59 -4.02
N GLU A 66 30.11 -1.39 -3.71
CA GLU A 66 29.66 -0.58 -2.57
C GLU A 66 28.18 -0.23 -2.68
N LEU A 67 27.71 0.19 -3.86
CA LEU A 67 26.30 0.47 -4.12
C LEU A 67 25.42 -0.77 -3.92
N GLY A 68 25.89 -1.95 -4.36
CA GLY A 68 25.18 -3.21 -4.14
C GLY A 68 25.02 -3.54 -2.65
N ALA A 69 26.09 -3.36 -1.87
CA ALA A 69 26.08 -3.56 -0.43
C ALA A 69 25.15 -2.57 0.29
N GLU A 70 25.18 -1.29 -0.11
CA GLU A 70 24.29 -0.26 0.42
C GLU A 70 22.82 -0.58 0.15
N LEU A 71 22.48 -0.94 -1.09
CA LEU A 71 21.12 -1.30 -1.49
C LEU A 71 20.61 -2.52 -0.72
N HIS A 72 21.46 -3.55 -0.52
CA HIS A 72 21.09 -4.72 0.27
C HIS A 72 20.88 -4.39 1.75
N SER A 73 21.77 -3.57 2.34
CA SER A 73 21.62 -3.08 3.72
C SER A 73 20.33 -2.28 3.90
N MET A 74 20.05 -1.34 2.98
CA MET A 74 18.82 -0.55 3.00
C MET A 74 17.58 -1.43 2.83
N TRP A 75 17.63 -2.40 1.93
CA TRP A 75 16.53 -3.37 1.77
C TRP A 75 16.29 -4.12 3.07
N SER A 76 17.33 -4.63 3.72
CA SER A 76 17.23 -5.39 4.98
C SER A 76 16.61 -4.53 6.08
N GLN A 77 17.10 -3.30 6.25
CA GLN A 77 16.56 -2.34 7.23
C GLN A 77 15.09 -1.99 7.00
N LEU A 78 14.64 -1.93 5.74
CA LEU A 78 13.27 -1.53 5.38
C LEU A 78 12.29 -2.70 5.28
N ARG A 79 12.77 -3.94 5.12
CA ARG A 79 11.93 -5.11 4.82
C ARG A 79 11.98 -6.20 5.87
N GLU A 80 13.10 -6.36 6.58
CA GLU A 80 13.23 -7.38 7.62
C GLU A 80 12.81 -6.86 8.99
N GLU A 81 13.09 -5.57 9.27
CA GLU A 81 12.74 -4.92 10.52
C GLU A 81 11.65 -3.86 10.32
N THR A 82 10.67 -3.82 11.23
CA THR A 82 9.79 -2.64 11.34
C THR A 82 10.56 -1.54 12.06
N PRO A 83 10.85 -0.39 11.42
CA PRO A 83 11.60 0.68 12.07
C PRO A 83 10.79 1.28 13.21
N ARG A 84 11.49 1.69 14.28
CA ARG A 84 10.87 2.45 15.38
C ARG A 84 10.79 3.93 15.02
N ILE A 85 9.79 4.63 15.58
CA ILE A 85 9.55 6.04 15.27
C ILE A 85 10.76 6.93 15.58
N GLU A 86 11.57 6.59 16.59
CA GLU A 86 12.77 7.35 16.94
C GLU A 86 13.88 7.27 15.87
N ARG A 87 13.84 6.23 15.02
CA ARG A 87 14.75 6.10 13.85
C ARG A 87 14.23 6.85 12.63
N CYS A 88 13.02 7.41 12.69
CA CYS A 88 12.34 8.09 11.58
C CYS A 88 12.02 9.55 11.97
N PRO A 89 13.03 10.37 12.32
CA PRO A 89 12.77 11.74 12.74
C PRO A 89 12.11 12.55 11.61
N PRO A 90 11.20 13.47 11.93
CA PRO A 90 10.51 14.31 10.94
C PRO A 90 11.41 15.47 10.48
N ASP A 91 12.71 15.22 10.31
CA ASP A 91 13.71 16.20 9.87
C ASP A 91 14.21 15.81 8.47
N PRO A 92 13.47 16.20 7.42
CA PRO A 92 13.80 15.80 6.07
C PRO A 92 15.03 16.58 5.58
N ALA A 93 15.92 15.91 4.84
CA ALA A 93 17.12 16.52 4.28
C ALA A 93 16.81 17.82 3.50
N PRO A 94 17.73 18.79 3.42
CA PRO A 94 17.50 20.01 2.64
C PRO A 94 17.20 19.71 1.17
N MET A 95 16.44 20.60 0.55
CA MET A 95 16.23 20.56 -0.90
C MET A 95 17.52 21.00 -1.61
N ARG A 96 17.85 20.35 -2.71
CA ARG A 96 18.96 20.71 -3.59
C ARG A 96 18.47 21.70 -4.65
N SER A 97 19.35 22.60 -5.07
CA SER A 97 19.08 23.57 -6.14
C SER A 97 19.75 23.16 -7.44
N PHE A 98 19.02 23.31 -8.54
CA PHE A 98 19.51 22.99 -9.88
C PHE A 98 19.08 24.07 -10.87
N GLY A 99 19.99 24.43 -11.77
CA GLY A 99 19.69 25.19 -12.98
C GLY A 99 19.12 24.30 -14.10
N PRO A 100 18.75 24.89 -15.26
CA PRO A 100 18.37 24.14 -16.45
C PRO A 100 19.41 23.07 -16.83
N GLY A 101 18.94 21.91 -17.29
CA GLY A 101 19.81 20.77 -17.63
C GLY A 101 20.32 19.99 -16.42
N GLY A 102 19.79 20.23 -15.21
CA GLY A 102 20.20 19.50 -14.01
C GLY A 102 21.59 19.88 -13.52
N VAL A 103 22.06 21.08 -13.83
CA VAL A 103 23.34 21.61 -13.33
C VAL A 103 23.16 22.02 -11.86
N PRO A 104 23.96 21.48 -10.91
CA PRO A 104 23.88 21.92 -9.52
C PRO A 104 24.04 23.45 -9.39
N SER A 105 23.25 24.07 -8.52
CA SER A 105 23.37 25.49 -8.19
C SER A 105 23.65 25.64 -6.70
N ASP A 106 24.49 26.61 -6.35
CA ASP A 106 24.76 27.02 -4.96
C ASP A 106 23.64 27.92 -4.38
N ASP A 107 22.65 28.28 -5.20
CA ASP A 107 21.50 29.05 -4.75
C ASP A 107 20.73 28.31 -3.64
N ALA A 108 20.30 29.04 -2.62
CA ALA A 108 19.42 28.47 -1.59
C ALA A 108 18.12 27.95 -2.24
N PRO A 109 17.63 26.76 -1.84
CA PRO A 109 16.40 26.21 -2.39
C PRO A 109 15.22 27.12 -2.07
N LYS A 110 14.35 27.36 -3.06
CA LYS A 110 13.18 28.25 -2.91
C LYS A 110 12.08 27.70 -2.01
N MET A 111 12.08 26.40 -1.74
CA MET A 111 11.08 25.71 -0.91
C MET A 111 11.76 24.65 -0.04
N SER A 112 11.17 24.35 1.12
CA SER A 112 11.54 23.19 1.93
C SER A 112 10.79 21.93 1.51
N ARG A 113 11.28 20.74 1.92
CA ARG A 113 10.57 19.47 1.67
C ARG A 113 9.18 19.48 2.32
N CYS A 114 9.05 20.01 3.53
CA CYS A 114 7.77 20.10 4.24
C CYS A 114 6.72 20.92 3.47
N GLN A 115 7.11 22.00 2.79
CA GLN A 115 6.16 22.82 2.02
C GLN A 115 5.53 22.10 0.81
N ARG A 116 6.13 21.00 0.34
CA ARG A 116 5.61 20.16 -0.75
C ARG A 116 5.08 18.81 -0.27
N CYS A 117 5.10 18.56 1.03
CA CYS A 117 4.71 17.29 1.60
C CYS A 117 3.20 17.30 1.88
N ASP A 118 2.45 16.38 1.27
CA ASP A 118 1.01 16.22 1.54
C ASP A 118 0.72 15.89 3.01
N TRP A 119 1.73 15.47 3.76
CA TRP A 119 1.64 15.12 5.18
C TRP A 119 2.00 16.29 6.11
N SER A 120 2.39 17.45 5.58
CA SER A 120 2.86 18.56 6.41
C SER A 120 1.84 19.02 7.45
N HIS A 121 0.55 18.97 7.13
CA HIS A 121 -0.53 19.36 8.04
C HIS A 121 -0.75 18.38 9.20
N VAL A 122 -0.22 17.15 9.10
CA VAL A 122 -0.41 16.06 10.07
C VAL A 122 0.92 15.51 10.61
N CYS A 123 2.07 15.99 10.13
CA CYS A 123 3.38 15.55 10.55
C CYS A 123 3.88 16.39 11.74
N PRO A 124 4.54 15.79 12.75
CA PRO A 124 5.13 16.53 13.87
C PRO A 124 6.17 17.58 13.46
N GLY A 125 6.90 17.36 12.35
CA GLY A 125 7.84 18.34 11.78
C GLY A 125 7.19 19.38 10.86
N GLY A 126 5.86 19.35 10.75
CA GLY A 126 5.06 20.25 9.94
C GLY A 126 4.20 21.21 10.76
N GLU A 127 2.93 21.35 10.39
CA GLU A 127 1.98 22.28 11.02
C GLU A 127 1.15 21.63 12.14
N PHE A 128 1.22 20.31 12.27
CA PHE A 128 0.41 19.55 13.21
C PHE A 128 0.86 19.80 14.65
N LYS A 129 -0.08 20.20 15.51
CA LYS A 129 0.19 20.53 16.92
C LYS A 129 -0.63 19.68 17.91
N ASP A 130 -1.54 18.89 17.39
CA ASP A 130 -2.42 18.04 18.19
C ASP A 130 -1.85 16.61 18.27
N GLU A 131 -2.59 15.73 18.92
CA GLU A 131 -2.29 14.30 18.96
C GLU A 131 -3.14 13.56 17.94
N HIS A 132 -2.56 12.54 17.30
CA HIS A 132 -3.35 11.65 16.46
C HIS A 132 -4.30 10.82 17.32
N PRO A 133 -5.50 10.50 16.80
CA PRO A 133 -6.44 9.67 17.55
C PRO A 133 -5.89 8.26 17.76
N ASN A 134 -6.36 7.62 18.82
CA ASN A 134 -6.06 6.23 19.16
C ASN A 134 -7.36 5.54 19.63
N GLY A 135 -8.13 5.05 18.65
CA GLY A 135 -9.40 4.37 18.91
C GLY A 135 -10.39 5.17 19.76
N GLY A 136 -11.24 4.45 20.51
CA GLY A 136 -12.12 5.00 21.54
C GLY A 136 -13.62 4.97 21.20
N SER A 137 -14.44 5.40 22.15
CA SER A 137 -15.90 5.41 22.08
C SER A 137 -16.44 6.78 21.67
N PHE A 138 -17.33 6.82 20.67
CA PHE A 138 -17.88 8.07 20.14
C PHE A 138 -19.41 8.03 20.05
N HIS A 139 -20.05 9.11 20.49
CA HIS A 139 -21.48 9.35 20.28
C HIS A 139 -21.70 10.02 18.92
N LEU A 140 -22.09 9.22 17.93
CA LEU A 140 -22.33 9.72 16.58
C LEU A 140 -23.76 10.26 16.42
N PRO A 141 -23.97 11.39 15.72
CA PRO A 141 -25.30 11.94 15.52
C PRO A 141 -26.27 10.93 14.88
N GLY A 142 -27.44 10.75 15.51
CA GLY A 142 -28.48 9.84 15.04
C GLY A 142 -28.31 8.39 15.47
N LEU A 143 -27.24 8.05 16.20
CA LEU A 143 -27.08 6.76 16.85
C LEU A 143 -27.35 6.88 18.35
N VAL A 144 -28.09 5.91 18.89
CA VAL A 144 -28.44 5.85 20.32
C VAL A 144 -27.31 5.23 21.14
N THR A 145 -26.51 4.37 20.50
CA THR A 145 -25.39 3.66 21.12
C THR A 145 -24.07 4.31 20.74
N GLU A 146 -23.11 4.24 21.65
CA GLU A 146 -21.72 4.57 21.34
C GLU A 146 -21.17 3.69 20.22
N THR A 147 -20.31 4.29 19.41
CA THR A 147 -19.58 3.64 18.34
C THR A 147 -18.12 3.54 18.74
N GLU A 148 -17.64 2.31 18.90
CA GLU A 148 -16.22 2.04 19.10
C GLU A 148 -15.45 2.20 17.78
N GLY A 149 -14.47 3.09 17.77
CA GLY A 149 -13.45 3.22 16.74
C GLY A 149 -12.25 2.35 17.07
N THR A 150 -11.84 1.50 16.12
CA THR A 150 -10.66 0.65 16.25
C THR A 150 -9.41 1.40 15.77
N PRO A 151 -8.31 1.39 16.53
CA PRO A 151 -6.99 1.82 16.04
C PRO A 151 -6.58 1.08 14.76
N LEU A 152 -5.81 1.74 13.89
CA LEU A 152 -5.52 1.21 12.55
C LEU A 152 -4.61 -0.03 12.58
N ASP A 153 -3.72 -0.14 13.56
CA ASP A 153 -2.83 -1.29 13.75
C ASP A 153 -3.55 -2.53 14.34
N GLU A 154 -4.66 -2.32 15.04
CA GLU A 154 -5.51 -3.40 15.57
C GLU A 154 -6.43 -4.04 14.51
N ILE A 155 -6.51 -3.48 13.30
CA ILE A 155 -7.33 -4.01 12.22
C ILE A 155 -6.78 -5.36 11.74
N LYS A 156 -7.50 -6.43 12.07
CA LYS A 156 -7.15 -7.79 11.62
C LYS A 156 -7.65 -8.04 10.20
N THR A 157 -6.72 -7.98 9.24
CA THR A 157 -7.01 -8.15 7.81
C THR A 157 -6.84 -9.58 7.32
N ARG A 158 -6.04 -10.37 8.02
CA ARG A 158 -5.74 -11.76 7.69
C ARG A 158 -6.34 -12.70 8.71
N HIS A 159 -6.88 -13.80 8.22
CA HIS A 159 -7.55 -14.80 9.04
C HIS A 159 -7.18 -16.19 8.56
N THR A 160 -7.12 -17.11 9.51
CA THR A 160 -7.07 -18.54 9.25
C THR A 160 -8.45 -19.11 9.45
N VAL A 161 -8.93 -19.90 8.50
CA VAL A 161 -10.23 -20.57 8.60
C VAL A 161 -10.15 -21.96 8.00
N THR A 162 -11.01 -22.86 8.48
CA THR A 162 -11.14 -24.21 7.97
C THR A 162 -12.46 -24.39 7.24
N GLY A 163 -12.48 -25.28 6.25
CA GLY A 163 -13.73 -25.63 5.58
C GLY A 163 -13.57 -26.79 4.61
N GLN A 164 -14.70 -27.37 4.23
CA GLN A 164 -14.75 -28.43 3.24
C GLN A 164 -14.78 -27.84 1.83
N VAL A 165 -13.94 -28.36 0.93
CA VAL A 165 -13.90 -27.94 -0.47
C VAL A 165 -15.21 -28.32 -1.16
N HIS A 166 -15.99 -27.32 -1.55
CA HIS A 166 -17.28 -27.48 -2.22
C HIS A 166 -17.16 -27.44 -3.75
N ALA A 167 -16.28 -26.58 -4.27
CA ALA A 167 -16.05 -26.39 -5.70
C ALA A 167 -14.59 -26.00 -5.96
N ILE A 168 -14.07 -26.39 -7.13
CA ILE A 168 -12.73 -26.06 -7.60
C ILE A 168 -12.87 -25.54 -9.03
N ILE A 169 -12.26 -24.39 -9.29
CA ILE A 169 -12.21 -23.77 -10.61
C ILE A 169 -10.73 -23.58 -10.97
N SER A 170 -10.28 -24.36 -11.96
CA SER A 170 -8.91 -24.33 -12.48
C SER A 170 -8.76 -23.32 -13.62
N GLY A 171 -7.53 -22.88 -13.88
CA GLY A 171 -7.18 -21.95 -14.96
C GLY A 171 -6.19 -20.88 -14.50
N ASN A 172 -6.01 -19.82 -15.31
CA ASN A 172 -5.04 -18.75 -15.01
C ASN A 172 -5.31 -17.98 -13.70
N ARG A 173 -6.52 -18.12 -13.13
CA ARG A 173 -6.90 -17.55 -11.83
C ARG A 173 -7.62 -18.63 -11.03
N PRO A 174 -6.88 -19.56 -10.41
CA PRO A 174 -7.47 -20.66 -9.68
C PRO A 174 -8.28 -20.12 -8.49
N ARG A 175 -9.39 -20.78 -8.20
CA ARG A 175 -10.18 -20.50 -7.01
C ARG A 175 -10.87 -21.76 -6.52
N ILE A 176 -11.12 -21.81 -5.21
CA ILE A 176 -11.92 -22.85 -4.59
C ILE A 176 -13.04 -22.21 -3.78
N THR A 177 -14.15 -22.91 -3.64
CA THR A 177 -15.18 -22.56 -2.67
C THR A 177 -15.05 -23.51 -1.50
N ILE A 178 -14.89 -22.99 -0.29
CA ILE A 178 -14.95 -23.77 0.94
C ILE A 178 -16.27 -23.51 1.65
N ALA A 179 -16.75 -24.52 2.37
CA ALA A 179 -17.99 -24.46 3.12
C ALA A 179 -17.80 -24.94 4.56
N GLU A 180 -18.50 -24.29 5.48
CA GLU A 180 -18.70 -24.76 6.84
C GLU A 180 -20.17 -25.17 6.97
N GLY A 181 -20.39 -26.48 7.07
CA GLY A 181 -21.73 -27.07 6.99
C GLY A 181 -22.45 -26.68 5.69
N ASN A 182 -23.74 -26.35 5.81
CA ASN A 182 -24.62 -26.02 4.66
C ASN A 182 -24.96 -24.52 4.57
N SER A 183 -24.45 -23.68 5.47
CA SER A 183 -24.91 -22.29 5.64
C SER A 183 -23.85 -21.23 5.37
N ALA A 184 -22.56 -21.56 5.46
CA ALA A 184 -21.48 -20.61 5.26
C ALA A 184 -20.57 -21.04 4.11
N PHE A 185 -20.32 -20.12 3.18
CA PHE A 185 -19.48 -20.34 2.01
C PHE A 185 -18.49 -19.19 1.88
N ALA A 186 -17.25 -19.52 1.51
CA ALA A 186 -16.23 -18.54 1.17
C ALA A 186 -15.59 -18.85 -0.19
N ASP A 187 -15.40 -17.81 -0.99
CA ASP A 187 -14.64 -17.86 -2.24
C ASP A 187 -13.16 -17.63 -1.94
N VAL A 188 -12.34 -18.66 -2.12
CA VAL A 188 -10.89 -18.60 -1.90
C VAL A 188 -10.21 -18.39 -3.25
N GLN A 189 -9.65 -17.21 -3.44
CA GLN A 189 -9.00 -16.79 -4.68
C GLN A 189 -7.49 -17.00 -4.57
N ILE A 190 -6.94 -17.87 -5.41
CA ILE A 190 -5.50 -18.12 -5.48
C ILE A 190 -4.88 -17.09 -6.42
N GLN A 191 -4.12 -16.18 -5.84
CA GLN A 191 -3.60 -15.01 -6.54
C GLN A 191 -2.06 -15.04 -6.66
N ALA A 192 -1.39 -15.85 -5.83
CA ALA A 192 0.01 -16.24 -6.00
C ALA A 192 0.09 -17.77 -6.04
N SER A 193 0.97 -18.32 -6.88
CA SER A 193 1.19 -19.77 -7.00
C SER A 193 2.23 -20.30 -6.02
N GLU A 194 3.16 -19.45 -5.57
CA GLU A 194 4.27 -19.82 -4.70
C GLU A 194 4.17 -19.11 -3.34
N TYR A 195 4.41 -19.88 -2.28
CA TYR A 195 4.43 -19.40 -0.91
C TYR A 195 5.80 -18.79 -0.58
N LYS A 196 5.85 -17.76 0.26
CA LYS A 196 7.08 -17.01 0.59
C LYS A 196 8.24 -17.89 1.07
N ASP A 197 7.93 -18.99 1.77
CA ASP A 197 8.91 -19.92 2.34
C ASP A 197 9.16 -21.13 1.42
N GLY A 198 8.68 -21.06 0.17
CA GLY A 198 8.78 -22.10 -0.84
C GLY A 198 7.56 -23.02 -0.91
N GLY A 199 7.40 -23.65 -2.08
CA GLY A 199 6.30 -24.58 -2.37
C GLY A 199 5.00 -23.90 -2.84
N PRO A 200 4.00 -24.69 -3.27
CA PRO A 200 2.77 -24.13 -3.83
C PRO A 200 1.85 -23.57 -2.74
N THR A 201 1.12 -22.50 -3.07
CA THR A 201 0.10 -21.90 -2.17
C THR A 201 -1.18 -22.73 -2.08
N MET A 202 -1.36 -23.71 -2.95
CA MET A 202 -2.51 -24.61 -2.95
C MET A 202 -2.07 -26.00 -3.46
N PRO A 203 -2.56 -27.11 -2.87
CA PRO A 203 -2.28 -28.45 -3.38
C PRO A 203 -2.82 -28.62 -4.81
N GLU A 204 -2.01 -29.15 -5.72
CA GLU A 204 -2.39 -29.34 -7.12
C GLU A 204 -3.48 -30.41 -7.31
N ASP A 205 -3.51 -31.40 -6.42
CA ASP A 205 -4.38 -32.56 -6.47
C ASP A 205 -5.63 -32.44 -5.56
N LEU A 206 -5.98 -31.21 -5.16
CA LEU A 206 -7.11 -30.95 -4.28
C LEU A 206 -8.44 -31.43 -4.90
N LYS A 207 -9.30 -32.04 -4.08
CA LYS A 207 -10.59 -32.60 -4.53
C LYS A 207 -11.76 -32.01 -3.78
N LYS A 208 -12.93 -32.02 -4.43
CA LYS A 208 -14.19 -31.74 -3.75
C LYS A 208 -14.39 -32.75 -2.60
N GLY A 209 -14.71 -32.23 -1.43
CA GLY A 209 -14.89 -33.02 -0.22
C GLY A 209 -13.68 -33.01 0.72
N ASP A 210 -12.49 -32.62 0.24
CA ASP A 210 -11.30 -32.45 1.08
C ASP A 210 -11.57 -31.37 2.15
N VAL A 211 -11.08 -31.59 3.37
CA VAL A 211 -11.12 -30.58 4.43
C VAL A 211 -9.79 -29.84 4.44
N VAL A 212 -9.86 -28.51 4.35
CA VAL A 212 -8.68 -27.66 4.23
C VAL A 212 -8.67 -26.55 5.27
N CYS A 213 -7.46 -26.13 5.65
CA CYS A 213 -7.19 -24.91 6.36
C CYS A 213 -6.64 -23.88 5.36
N VAL A 214 -7.28 -22.72 5.30
CA VAL A 214 -6.80 -21.56 4.54
C VAL A 214 -6.06 -20.67 5.52
N GLU A 215 -4.75 -20.77 5.52
CA GLU A 215 -3.86 -20.11 6.48
C GLU A 215 -3.57 -18.67 6.08
N ASN A 216 -3.74 -17.74 7.04
CA ASN A 216 -3.29 -16.35 6.96
C ASN A 216 -3.76 -15.60 5.69
N ALA A 217 -4.93 -15.96 5.15
CA ALA A 217 -5.46 -15.38 3.93
C ALA A 217 -6.08 -14.00 4.20
N PHE A 218 -5.96 -13.12 3.22
CA PHE A 218 -6.57 -11.80 3.30
C PHE A 218 -8.09 -11.93 3.19
N PHE A 219 -8.81 -11.44 4.18
CA PHE A 219 -10.25 -11.60 4.28
C PHE A 219 -10.98 -10.32 3.87
N GLN A 220 -12.01 -10.46 3.03
CA GLN A 220 -12.86 -9.37 2.61
C GLN A 220 -14.32 -9.85 2.45
N ILE A 221 -15.25 -8.90 2.54
CA ILE A 221 -16.64 -9.12 2.12
C ILE A 221 -16.93 -8.28 0.87
N ASN A 222 -17.43 -8.92 -0.17
CA ASN A 222 -17.82 -8.20 -1.37
C ASN A 222 -19.14 -7.41 -1.17
N TYR A 223 -19.53 -6.63 -2.17
CA TYR A 223 -20.75 -5.83 -2.14
C TYR A 223 -22.06 -6.64 -1.97
N LYS A 224 -22.02 -7.96 -2.19
CA LYS A 224 -23.16 -8.89 -2.00
C LYS A 224 -23.16 -9.58 -0.63
N GLY A 225 -22.19 -9.30 0.23
CA GLY A 225 -22.07 -9.97 1.52
C GLY A 225 -21.33 -11.32 1.48
N ALA A 226 -20.81 -11.75 0.33
CA ALA A 226 -20.10 -13.02 0.25
C ALA A 226 -18.67 -12.88 0.81
N LEU A 227 -18.25 -13.91 1.55
CA LEU A 227 -16.90 -14.01 2.11
C LEU A 227 -15.91 -14.34 1.00
N ILE A 228 -14.80 -13.60 0.95
CA ILE A 228 -13.71 -13.87 0.03
C ILE A 228 -12.40 -13.91 0.81
N LEU A 229 -11.62 -14.94 0.54
CA LEU A 229 -10.26 -15.13 1.06
C LEU A 229 -9.30 -15.02 -0.12
N LYS A 230 -8.30 -14.15 -0.04
CA LYS A 230 -7.25 -14.08 -1.07
C LYS A 230 -6.00 -14.75 -0.56
N VAL A 231 -5.51 -15.71 -1.34
CA VAL A 231 -4.26 -16.41 -1.10
C VAL A 231 -3.17 -15.73 -1.93
N ASP A 232 -2.38 -14.92 -1.24
CA ASP A 232 -1.19 -14.25 -1.75
C ASP A 232 0.08 -14.96 -1.25
N PRO A 233 1.31 -14.46 -1.52
CA PRO A 233 2.53 -15.19 -1.13
C PRO A 233 2.67 -15.45 0.39
N PHE A 234 1.89 -14.79 1.25
CA PHE A 234 1.94 -14.95 2.71
C PHE A 234 0.84 -15.86 3.26
N ALA A 235 0.02 -16.43 2.38
CA ALA A 235 -1.10 -17.30 2.70
C ALA A 235 -0.98 -18.61 1.90
N ARG A 236 -1.64 -19.66 2.38
CA ARG A 236 -1.72 -20.93 1.65
C ARG A 236 -2.93 -21.74 2.06
N VAL A 237 -3.30 -22.69 1.22
CA VAL A 237 -4.29 -23.72 1.51
C VAL A 237 -3.52 -24.99 1.87
N VAL A 238 -3.84 -25.58 3.02
CA VAL A 238 -3.28 -26.87 3.46
C VAL A 238 -4.41 -27.85 3.76
N ARG A 239 -4.16 -29.16 3.60
CA ARG A 239 -5.11 -30.17 4.04
C ARG A 239 -5.05 -30.30 5.54
N MET A 240 -6.21 -30.38 6.18
CA MET A 240 -6.33 -30.69 7.60
C MET A 240 -5.86 -32.12 7.85
N GLN A 241 -5.22 -32.35 8.99
CA GLN A 241 -4.86 -33.64 9.55
C GLN A 241 -5.73 -33.97 10.76
N ASP A 242 -5.76 -35.24 11.15
CA ASP A 242 -6.48 -35.68 12.34
C ASP A 242 -5.90 -35.00 13.59
N GLY A 243 -6.73 -34.24 14.30
CA GLY A 243 -6.35 -33.50 15.50
C GLY A 243 -6.05 -32.01 15.28
N ASP A 244 -6.06 -31.53 14.04
CA ASP A 244 -5.99 -30.09 13.76
C ASP A 244 -7.24 -29.36 14.28
N GLU A 245 -7.05 -28.12 14.74
CA GLU A 245 -8.14 -27.28 15.24
C GLU A 245 -9.01 -26.74 14.09
N GLU A 246 -10.33 -26.92 14.18
CA GLU A 246 -11.28 -26.31 13.24
C GLU A 246 -11.54 -24.85 13.61
N ILE A 247 -11.40 -23.96 12.63
CA ILE A 247 -11.60 -22.52 12.78
C ILE A 247 -12.76 -22.08 11.88
N SER A 248 -13.85 -21.63 12.49
CA SER A 248 -15.10 -21.26 11.81
C SER A 248 -14.92 -20.13 10.77
N LEU A 249 -15.68 -20.21 9.66
CA LEU A 249 -15.84 -19.14 8.67
C LEU A 249 -16.54 -17.90 9.24
N HIS A 250 -17.17 -18.01 10.42
CA HIS A 250 -17.80 -16.90 11.12
C HIS A 250 -16.85 -16.13 12.05
N THR A 251 -15.67 -16.69 12.34
CA THR A 251 -14.64 -16.05 13.18
C THR A 251 -14.16 -14.69 12.63
N PRO A 252 -13.94 -14.53 11.30
CA PRO A 252 -13.40 -13.29 10.78
C PRO A 252 -14.36 -12.10 10.85
N ARG A 253 -13.87 -10.98 11.40
CA ARG A 253 -14.55 -9.68 11.33
C ARG A 253 -14.20 -8.99 10.01
N ALA A 254 -15.20 -8.76 9.16
CA ALA A 254 -14.97 -8.11 7.85
C ALA A 254 -15.13 -6.60 7.84
N ARG A 255 -15.78 -6.05 8.87
CA ARG A 255 -16.24 -4.67 8.91
C ARG A 255 -15.69 -3.96 10.13
N TRP A 256 -15.08 -2.82 9.90
CA TRP A 256 -14.38 -2.06 10.92
C TRP A 256 -14.96 -0.67 11.01
N ASN A 257 -14.98 -0.15 12.24
CA ASN A 257 -15.14 1.28 12.47
C ASN A 257 -13.74 1.78 12.79
N ILE A 258 -13.31 2.84 12.13
CA ILE A 258 -11.97 3.38 12.28
C ILE A 258 -12.04 4.85 12.62
N ILE A 259 -10.97 5.34 13.24
CA ILE A 259 -10.77 6.76 13.51
C ILE A 259 -9.43 7.18 12.90
N GLY A 260 -9.36 8.44 12.45
CA GLY A 260 -8.11 9.00 11.96
C GLY A 260 -8.19 10.50 11.72
N THR A 261 -7.03 11.12 11.65
CA THR A 261 -6.83 12.47 11.12
C THR A 261 -6.72 12.39 9.60
N VAL A 262 -7.46 13.26 8.91
CA VAL A 262 -7.41 13.34 7.44
C VAL A 262 -6.10 13.95 6.99
N VAL A 263 -5.33 13.21 6.19
CA VAL A 263 -4.09 13.70 5.57
C VAL A 263 -4.42 14.45 4.28
N TYR A 264 -5.02 13.75 3.31
CA TYR A 264 -5.45 14.33 2.03
C TYR A 264 -6.60 13.53 1.42
N ARG A 265 -7.30 14.16 0.46
CA ARG A 265 -8.34 13.52 -0.36
C ARG A 265 -7.79 13.14 -1.72
N THR A 266 -8.39 12.13 -2.32
CA THR A 266 -8.07 11.63 -3.67
C THR A 266 -9.34 11.45 -4.48
N GLU A 267 -9.21 11.64 -5.79
CA GLU A 267 -10.30 11.39 -6.71
C GLU A 267 -9.74 10.77 -7.99
N LYS A 268 -10.44 9.78 -8.51
CA LYS A 268 -10.14 9.12 -9.78
C LYS A 268 -11.40 9.12 -10.62
N ARG A 269 -11.31 9.60 -11.86
CA ARG A 269 -12.43 9.62 -12.81
C ARG A 269 -12.02 8.97 -14.12
N GLY A 270 -13.02 8.48 -14.85
CA GLY A 270 -12.82 7.99 -16.20
C GLY A 270 -14.15 7.67 -16.88
N VAL A 271 -14.05 7.22 -18.13
CA VAL A 271 -15.20 6.82 -18.96
C VAL A 271 -15.07 5.35 -19.27
N SER A 272 -16.17 4.62 -19.20
CA SER A 272 -16.24 3.20 -19.57
C SER A 272 -17.42 2.95 -20.52
N ALA A 273 -17.50 1.75 -21.10
CA ALA A 273 -18.67 1.31 -21.87
C ALA A 273 -19.99 1.33 -21.06
N ARG A 274 -19.92 1.39 -19.73
CA ARG A 274 -21.08 1.48 -18.82
C ARG A 274 -21.37 2.91 -18.36
N GLY A 275 -20.66 3.90 -18.91
CA GLY A 275 -20.76 5.31 -18.54
C GLY A 275 -19.55 5.82 -17.74
N ASP A 276 -19.68 7.07 -17.32
CA ASP A 276 -18.69 7.77 -16.51
C ASP A 276 -18.60 7.14 -15.12
N TRP A 277 -17.38 7.04 -14.61
CA TRP A 277 -17.13 6.54 -13.28
C TRP A 277 -16.28 7.51 -12.48
N CYS A 278 -16.56 7.57 -11.18
CA CYS A 278 -15.81 8.36 -10.23
C CYS A 278 -15.63 7.56 -8.93
N ARG A 279 -14.38 7.49 -8.47
CA ARG A 279 -14.00 6.97 -7.16
C ARG A 279 -13.38 8.09 -6.34
N LYS A 280 -13.86 8.22 -5.11
CA LYS A 280 -13.36 9.15 -4.11
C LYS A 280 -12.59 8.36 -3.05
N GLY A 281 -11.68 9.02 -2.36
CA GLY A 281 -10.94 8.39 -1.27
C GLY A 281 -10.19 9.40 -0.44
N LEU A 282 -9.69 8.98 0.70
CA LEU A 282 -8.86 9.80 1.56
C LEU A 282 -7.79 8.95 2.25
N MET A 283 -6.70 9.60 2.63
CA MET A 283 -5.69 9.02 3.49
C MET A 283 -5.96 9.44 4.93
N LEU A 284 -6.04 8.46 5.83
CA LEU A 284 -6.14 8.68 7.27
C LEU A 284 -4.82 8.34 7.94
N MET A 285 -4.55 9.02 9.04
CA MET A 285 -3.47 8.72 9.97
C MET A 285 -4.00 8.69 11.40
N ASP A 286 -3.59 7.70 12.17
CA ASP A 286 -3.82 7.61 13.61
C ASP A 286 -2.46 7.57 14.33
N GLU A 287 -2.45 7.28 15.64
CA GLU A 287 -1.20 7.19 16.40
C GLU A 287 -0.24 6.11 15.86
N PHE A 288 -0.77 5.03 15.28
CA PHE A 288 0.02 3.84 14.95
C PHE A 288 0.34 3.69 13.48
N GLY A 289 -0.39 4.37 12.60
CA GLY A 289 -0.13 4.27 11.17
C GLY A 289 -1.07 5.05 10.30
N SER A 290 -1.18 4.59 9.05
CA SER A 290 -2.03 5.22 8.05
C SER A 290 -2.82 4.20 7.27
N LEU A 291 -4.02 4.60 6.85
CA LEU A 291 -4.92 3.77 6.07
C LEU A 291 -5.56 4.60 4.97
N LYS A 292 -5.39 4.13 3.73
CA LYS A 292 -6.13 4.69 2.61
C LYS A 292 -7.52 4.09 2.56
N VAL A 293 -8.54 4.93 2.51
CA VAL A 293 -9.94 4.53 2.35
C VAL A 293 -10.45 5.04 1.00
N GLU A 294 -10.95 4.15 0.14
CA GLU A 294 -11.51 4.49 -1.19
C GLU A 294 -12.92 3.94 -1.36
N GLY A 295 -13.68 4.44 -2.33
CA GLY A 295 -14.98 3.87 -2.71
C GLY A 295 -15.60 4.59 -3.89
N TRP A 296 -16.76 4.10 -4.35
CA TRP A 296 -17.50 4.79 -5.41
C TRP A 296 -18.03 6.13 -4.91
N GLN A 297 -18.07 7.14 -5.77
CA GLN A 297 -18.58 8.47 -5.40
C GLN A 297 -19.94 8.42 -4.69
N ALA A 298 -20.84 7.54 -5.14
CA ALA A 298 -22.19 7.39 -4.57
C ALA A 298 -22.23 6.76 -3.17
N ASP A 299 -21.14 6.13 -2.72
CA ASP A 299 -21.04 5.52 -1.39
C ASP A 299 -20.58 6.54 -0.32
N TRP A 300 -20.08 7.71 -0.75
CA TRP A 300 -19.64 8.78 0.14
C TRP A 300 -20.82 9.70 0.50
N GLY A 301 -20.94 10.02 1.80
CA GLY A 301 -21.90 11.01 2.28
C GLY A 301 -21.43 12.45 2.05
N THR A 302 -22.34 13.42 2.27
CA THR A 302 -22.09 14.86 2.07
C THR A 302 -20.92 15.41 2.88
N GLN A 303 -20.64 14.84 4.06
CA GLN A 303 -19.53 15.27 4.90
C GLN A 303 -18.16 15.09 4.24
N TYR A 304 -18.00 14.14 3.31
CA TYR A 304 -16.73 13.96 2.60
C TYR A 304 -16.28 15.24 1.87
N ASP A 305 -17.24 15.95 1.26
CA ASP A 305 -16.94 17.16 0.49
C ASP A 305 -16.54 18.34 1.41
N MET A 306 -16.91 18.28 2.69
CA MET A 306 -16.61 19.28 3.72
C MET A 306 -15.23 19.09 4.37
N LEU A 307 -14.60 17.92 4.19
CA LEU A 307 -13.32 17.59 4.83
C LEU A 307 -12.17 18.51 4.43
N LYS A 308 -11.34 18.81 5.42
CA LYS A 308 -10.05 19.48 5.29
C LYS A 308 -8.93 18.58 5.86
N PRO A 309 -7.69 18.71 5.35
CA PRO A 309 -6.52 18.16 6.03
C PRO A 309 -6.49 18.60 7.50
N GLY A 310 -6.18 17.67 8.40
CA GLY A 310 -6.20 17.89 9.85
C GLY A 310 -7.52 17.56 10.55
N ASP A 311 -8.65 17.45 9.83
CA ASP A 311 -9.92 17.07 10.45
C ASP A 311 -9.84 15.66 11.05
N ARG A 312 -10.38 15.49 12.27
CA ARG A 312 -10.56 14.18 12.90
C ARG A 312 -11.86 13.56 12.45
N VAL A 313 -11.84 12.30 12.01
CA VAL A 313 -13.03 11.62 11.49
C VAL A 313 -13.16 10.22 12.05
N VAL A 314 -14.41 9.79 12.25
CA VAL A 314 -14.78 8.39 12.43
C VAL A 314 -15.46 7.90 11.16
N ILE A 315 -14.99 6.77 10.64
CA ILE A 315 -15.63 6.08 9.52
C ILE A 315 -16.13 4.73 10.00
N THR A 316 -17.44 4.53 9.92
CA THR A 316 -18.10 3.30 10.37
C THR A 316 -18.30 2.31 9.24
N ASN A 317 -18.25 1.03 9.60
CA ASN A 317 -18.62 -0.09 8.74
C ASN A 317 -17.86 -0.13 7.40
N ILE A 318 -16.58 0.26 7.40
CA ILE A 318 -15.71 0.07 6.23
C ILE A 318 -15.45 -1.41 6.03
N GLY A 319 -15.34 -1.85 4.78
CA GLY A 319 -14.71 -3.14 4.49
C GLY A 319 -13.20 -2.96 4.39
N ILE A 320 -12.49 -4.07 4.45
CA ILE A 320 -11.04 -4.09 4.24
C ILE A 320 -10.76 -4.83 2.93
N ASP A 321 -9.92 -4.21 2.10
CA ASP A 321 -9.34 -4.78 0.89
C ASP A 321 -7.82 -4.69 0.98
N GLY A 322 -7.13 -5.53 0.23
CA GLY A 322 -5.69 -5.51 0.23
C GLY A 322 -5.06 -6.55 -0.67
N TRP A 323 -3.74 -6.44 -0.75
CA TRP A 323 -2.86 -7.34 -1.47
C TRP A 323 -1.46 -7.32 -0.83
N ALA A 324 -0.92 -8.49 -0.49
CA ALA A 324 0.37 -8.62 0.19
C ALA A 324 0.41 -7.76 1.46
N ALA A 325 1.28 -6.76 1.52
CA ALA A 325 1.44 -5.84 2.64
C ALA A 325 0.56 -4.58 2.55
N LEU A 326 -0.18 -4.38 1.46
CA LEU A 326 -0.98 -3.18 1.25
C LEU A 326 -2.42 -3.38 1.71
N THR A 327 -2.75 -2.79 2.85
CA THR A 327 -4.12 -2.72 3.38
C THR A 327 -4.81 -1.43 2.94
N LYS A 328 -6.10 -1.53 2.64
CA LYS A 328 -6.95 -0.42 2.21
C LYS A 328 -8.33 -0.59 2.86
N GLY A 329 -8.94 0.51 3.27
CA GLY A 329 -10.36 0.56 3.56
C GLY A 329 -11.18 0.74 2.28
N GLU A 330 -12.34 0.09 2.21
CA GLU A 330 -13.32 0.30 1.15
C GLU A 330 -14.62 0.84 1.77
N MET A 331 -15.09 1.96 1.24
CA MET A 331 -16.40 2.52 1.53
C MET A 331 -17.48 1.77 0.77
N TYR A 332 -18.58 1.50 1.46
CA TYR A 332 -19.78 0.92 0.87
C TYR A 332 -20.97 1.80 1.20
N ARG A 333 -22.10 1.57 0.54
CA ARG A 333 -23.38 2.25 0.84
C ARG A 333 -23.80 2.20 2.31
N SER A 334 -23.34 1.21 3.06
CA SER A 334 -23.62 1.04 4.50
C SER A 334 -22.59 1.72 5.41
N SER A 335 -21.50 2.25 4.86
CA SER A 335 -20.46 2.96 5.58
C SER A 335 -20.87 4.43 5.79
N ARG A 336 -20.44 5.04 6.89
CA ARG A 336 -20.70 6.46 7.18
C ARG A 336 -19.43 7.14 7.62
N LEU A 337 -19.23 8.37 7.17
CA LEU A 337 -18.15 9.23 7.62
C LEU A 337 -18.74 10.33 8.49
N HIS A 338 -18.13 10.53 9.65
CA HIS A 338 -18.47 11.57 10.61
C HIS A 338 -17.23 12.40 10.92
N ILE A 339 -17.30 13.71 10.69
CA ILE A 339 -16.34 14.68 11.19
C ILE A 339 -16.59 14.85 12.69
N LEU A 340 -15.54 14.66 13.48
CA LEU A 340 -15.57 14.94 14.90
C LEU A 340 -15.31 16.42 15.10
N HIS A 341 -16.21 17.07 15.85
CA HIS A 341 -15.97 18.41 16.37
C HIS A 341 -15.63 18.22 17.84
N ASP A 342 -14.43 18.64 18.23
CA ASP A 342 -14.03 18.71 19.63
C ASP A 342 -14.89 19.74 20.41
#